data_AF-A0A3D0N114-F1
#
_entry.id   AF-A0A3D0N114-F1
#
_cell.length_a   1.000
_cell.length_b   1.000
_cell.length_c   1.000
_cell.angle_alpha   90.00
_cell.angle_beta   90.00
_cell.angle_gamma   90.00
#
_symmetry.space_group_name_H-M   'P 1'
#
loop_
_entity.id
_entity.type
_entity.pdbx_description
1 polymer ?
#
loop_
_entity_poly.entity_id
_entity_poly.type
_entity_poly.pdbx_seq_one_letter_code
_entity_poly.pdbx_strand_id
1 'polypeptide(L)' 'MDLNIRIAGEAGQGIKTTGHLLVDAFASMGLWVFSTQSYMSRIRGGLNWQDVRVADYPITSSRENADLLVALTEEALHTL' A
#
# COMPACT_ATOMS: atom_id res chain seq x y z
N MET A 1 4.21 -11.30 -13.74
CA MET A 1 3.35 -10.24 -13.20
C MET A 1 4.08 -9.58 -12.04
N ASP A 2 4.16 -8.25 -11.99
CA ASP A 2 4.72 -7.49 -10.87
C ASP A 2 3.94 -6.19 -10.77
N LEU A 3 3.21 -6.00 -9.68
CA LEU A 3 2.31 -4.87 -9.48
C LEU A 3 2.51 -4.30 -8.08
N ASN A 4 2.67 -2.99 -7.98
CA ASN A 4 2.73 -2.26 -6.72
C ASN A 4 1.47 -1.40 -6.54
N ILE A 5 0.67 -1.73 -5.52
CA ILE A 5 -0.57 -1.02 -5.19
C ILE A 5 -0.31 -0.13 -3.98
N ARG A 6 -0.50 1.19 -4.14
CA ARG A 6 -0.40 2.18 -3.07
C ARG A 6 -1.78 2.54 -2.55
N ILE A 7 -2.03 2.35 -1.27
CA ILE A 7 -3.25 2.80 -0.59
C ILE A 7 -2.88 3.98 0.29
N ALA A 8 -3.49 5.14 0.05
CA ALA A 8 -3.07 6.38 0.67
C ALA A 8 -4.24 7.20 1.21
N GLY A 9 -4.05 7.85 2.34
CA GLY A 9 -5.08 8.68 2.98
C GLY A 9 -4.67 9.17 4.36
N GLU A 10 -5.65 9.53 5.16
CA GLU A 10 -5.46 9.99 6.54
C GLU A 10 -5.46 8.83 7.56
N ALA A 11 -4.83 9.09 8.70
CA ALA A 11 -4.87 8.17 9.84
C ALA A 11 -6.32 7.90 10.27
N GLY A 12 -6.68 6.62 10.39
CA GLY A 12 -8.03 6.19 10.78
C GLY A 12 -8.94 5.80 9.62
N GLN A 13 -8.56 6.05 8.35
CA GLN A 13 -9.36 5.65 7.18
C GLN A 13 -9.22 4.16 6.78
N GLY A 14 -8.56 3.35 7.60
CA GLY A 14 -8.43 1.91 7.33
C GLY A 14 -7.40 1.54 6.25
N ILE A 15 -6.42 2.41 5.97
CA ILE A 15 -5.29 2.14 5.05
C ILE A 15 -4.62 0.80 5.40
N LYS A 16 -4.25 0.64 6.67
CA LYS A 16 -3.62 -0.59 7.18
C LYS A 16 -4.49 -1.83 7.01
N THR A 17 -5.77 -1.72 7.36
CA THR A 17 -6.73 -2.83 7.26
C THR A 17 -6.87 -3.26 5.80
N THR A 18 -7.02 -2.30 4.89
CA THR A 18 -7.16 -2.57 3.45
C THR A 18 -5.90 -3.21 2.88
N GLY A 19 -4.71 -2.72 3.24
CA GLY A 19 -3.46 -3.31 2.79
C GLY A 19 -3.26 -4.73 3.31
N HIS A 20 -3.61 -5.01 4.56
CA HIS A 20 -3.59 -6.39 5.10
C HIS A 20 -4.55 -7.32 4.37
N LEU A 21 -5.78 -6.87 4.08
CA LEU A 21 -6.75 -7.66 3.30
C LEU A 21 -6.21 -8.03 1.92
N LEU A 22 -5.55 -7.09 1.24
CA LEU A 22 -4.92 -7.36 -0.06
C LEU A 22 -3.75 -8.33 0.06
N VAL A 23 -2.91 -8.17 1.08
CA VAL A 23 -1.80 -9.09 1.35
C VAL A 23 -2.33 -10.52 1.55
N ASP A 24 -3.33 -10.70 2.40
CA ASP A 24 -3.91 -12.02 2.69
C ASP A 24 -4.58 -12.62 1.45
N ALA A 25 -5.31 -11.81 0.68
CA ALA A 25 -5.93 -12.24 -0.56
C ALA A 25 -4.88 -12.74 -1.58
N PHE A 26 -3.85 -11.95 -1.88
CA PHE A 26 -2.82 -12.34 -2.84
C PHE A 26 -1.96 -13.52 -2.35
N ALA A 27 -1.61 -13.56 -1.08
CA ALA A 27 -0.89 -14.68 -0.49
C ALA A 27 -1.70 -15.98 -0.58
N SER A 28 -3.03 -15.92 -0.37
CA SER A 28 -3.92 -17.08 -0.51
C SER A 28 -4.01 -17.61 -1.95
N MET A 29 -3.70 -16.77 -2.94
CA MET A 29 -3.62 -17.15 -4.36
C MET A 29 -2.25 -17.72 -4.76
N GLY A 30 -1.31 -17.86 -3.82
CA GLY A 30 0.04 -18.38 -4.08
C GLY A 30 1.01 -17.36 -4.68
N LEU A 31 0.68 -16.06 -4.62
CA LEU A 31 1.56 -14.99 -5.09
C LEU A 31 2.54 -14.55 -4.00
N TRP A 32 3.66 -13.97 -4.44
CA TRP A 32 4.66 -13.39 -3.55
C TRP A 32 4.28 -11.95 -3.25
N VAL A 33 4.20 -11.60 -1.97
CA VAL A 33 3.74 -10.28 -1.53
C VAL A 33 4.81 -9.61 -0.65
N PHE A 34 5.05 -8.33 -0.89
CA PHE A 34 5.89 -7.46 -0.07
C PHE A 34 5.11 -6.21 0.28
N SER A 35 4.89 -5.94 1.57
CA SER A 35 4.20 -4.72 2.01
C SER A 35 5.12 -3.79 2.78
N THR A 36 5.01 -2.49 2.49
CA THR A 36 5.67 -1.43 3.25
C THR A 36 4.67 -0.37 3.68
N GLN A 37 4.91 0.21 4.84
CA GLN A 37 4.06 1.26 5.39
C GLN A 37 4.89 2.52 5.58
N SER A 38 4.38 3.63 5.05
CA SER A 38 4.93 4.97 5.23
C SER A 38 3.99 5.76 6.12
N TYR A 39 4.51 6.17 7.28
CA TYR A 39 3.78 6.98 8.23
C TYR A 39 4.53 8.28 8.48
N MET A 40 3.81 9.40 8.44
CA MET A 40 4.36 10.65 8.93
C MET A 40 4.43 10.62 10.45
N SER A 41 5.47 11.21 11.03
CA SER A 41 5.65 11.34 12.49
C SER A 41 4.68 12.39 13.05
N ARG A 42 3.39 12.07 13.05
CA ARG A 42 2.30 12.89 13.59
C ARG A 42 1.28 11.98 14.28
N ILE A 43 0.87 12.38 15.48
CA ILE A 43 -0.06 11.60 16.32
C ILE A 43 -1.49 11.60 15.72
N ARG A 44 -1.86 12.65 14.96
CA ARG A 44 -3.14 12.77 14.26
C ARG A 44 -2.97 13.54 12.94
N GLY A 45 -3.67 13.09 11.90
CA GLY A 45 -3.67 13.71 10.58
C GLY A 45 -2.40 13.47 9.78
N GLY A 46 -2.44 13.87 8.51
CA GLY A 46 -1.35 13.73 7.55
C GLY A 46 -1.49 12.52 6.63
N LEU A 47 -0.87 12.66 5.46
CA LEU A 47 -0.83 11.66 4.42
C LEU A 47 0.02 10.46 4.85
N ASN A 48 -0.64 9.33 5.01
CA ASN A 48 -0.01 8.04 5.22
C ASN A 48 -0.33 7.14 4.03
N TRP A 49 0.55 6.19 3.74
CA TRP A 49 0.27 5.20 2.73
C TRP A 49 0.85 3.84 3.06
N GLN A 50 0.29 2.81 2.44
CA GLN A 50 0.79 1.46 2.46
C GLN A 50 0.94 0.98 1.02
N ASP A 51 2.12 0.47 0.71
CA ASP A 51 2.42 -0.17 -0.56
C ASP A 51 2.27 -1.69 -0.39
N VAL A 52 1.64 -2.33 -1.36
CA VAL A 52 1.49 -3.77 -1.48
C VAL A 52 2.00 -4.16 -2.87
N ARG A 53 3.23 -4.67 -2.91
CA ARG A 53 3.84 -5.24 -4.11
C ARG A 53 3.49 -6.71 -4.19
N VAL A 54 2.97 -7.14 -5.33
CA VAL A 54 2.59 -8.53 -5.62
C VAL A 54 3.26 -9.00 -6.90
N ALA A 55 3.82 -10.20 -6.88
CA ALA A 55 4.45 -10.81 -8.05
C ALA A 55 4.18 -12.31 -8.15
N ASP A 56 4.26 -12.84 -9.37
CA ASP A 56 4.24 -14.28 -9.65
C ASP A 56 5.63 -14.94 -9.53
N TYR A 57 6.61 -14.20 -9.01
CA TYR A 57 7.97 -14.66 -8.75
C TYR A 57 8.46 -14.15 -7.37
N PRO A 58 9.47 -14.77 -6.75
CA PRO A 58 9.98 -14.35 -5.46
C PRO A 58 10.48 -12.89 -5.45
N ILE A 59 9.95 -12.08 -4.53
CA ILE A 59 10.35 -10.69 -4.31
C ILE A 59 10.87 -10.50 -2.88
N THR A 60 11.88 -9.65 -2.72
CA THR A 60 12.56 -9.40 -1.43
C THR A 60 12.67 -7.92 -1.07
N SER A 61 12.12 -7.02 -1.90
CA SER A 61 12.22 -5.57 -1.72
C SER A 61 10.93 -4.86 -2.09
N SER A 62 10.74 -3.69 -1.48
CA SER A 62 9.73 -2.72 -1.89
C SER A 62 10.08 -2.06 -3.22
N ARG A 63 9.11 -1.33 -3.77
CA ARG A 63 9.26 -0.52 -4.98
C ARG A 63 8.74 0.88 -4.67
N GLU A 64 9.49 1.89 -5.11
CA GLU A 64 9.16 3.30 -4.83
C GLU A 64 7.92 3.77 -5.62
N ASN A 65 7.85 3.39 -6.90
CA ASN A 65 6.75 3.76 -7.79
C ASN A 65 5.54 2.83 -7.61
N ALA A 66 4.35 3.41 -7.54
CA ALA A 66 3.09 2.68 -7.56
C ALA A 66 2.62 2.50 -9.02
N ASP A 67 2.13 1.31 -9.33
CA ASP A 67 1.45 1.05 -10.61
C ASP A 67 -0.06 1.36 -10.50
N LEU A 68 -0.61 1.30 -9.27
CA LEU A 68 -1.99 1.67 -8.95
C LEU A 68 -2.04 2.48 -7.65
N LEU A 69 -2.68 3.66 -7.68
CA LEU A 69 -2.97 4.47 -6.51
C LEU A 69 -4.45 4.35 -6.10
N VAL A 70 -4.69 3.97 -4.85
CA VAL A 70 -5.98 4.03 -4.17
C VAL A 70 -5.94 5.21 -3.21
N ALA A 71 -6.38 6.37 -3.69
CA ALA A 71 -6.45 7.60 -2.90
C ALA A 71 -7.78 7.69 -2.13
N LEU A 72 -7.69 7.71 -0.79
CA LEU A 72 -8.82 7.87 0.13
C LEU A 72 -9.07 9.34 0.52
N THR A 73 -8.17 10.24 0.12
CA THR A 73 -8.29 11.69 0.28
C THR A 73 -7.81 12.41 -0.97
N GLU A 74 -8.26 13.65 -1.16
CA GLU A 74 -7.75 14.52 -2.23
C GLU A 74 -6.25 14.84 -2.03
N GLU A 75 -5.80 15.01 -0.78
CA GLU A 75 -4.37 15.19 -0.47
C GLU A 75 -3.53 14.04 -1.02
N ALA A 76 -4.00 12.79 -0.87
CA ALA A 76 -3.32 11.62 -1.41
C ALA A 76 -3.25 11.64 -2.94
N LEU A 77 -4.34 12.03 -3.62
CA LEU A 77 -4.40 12.09 -5.08
C LEU A 77 -3.47 13.16 -5.68
N HIS A 78 -3.28 14.28 -4.98
CA HIS A 78 -2.48 15.40 -5.49
C HIS A 78 -0.99 15.32 -5.11
N THR A 79 -0.62 14.47 -4.15
CA THR A 79 0.74 14.42 -3.60
C THR A 79 1.54 13.19 -4.02
N LEU A 80 0.89 12.10 -4.41
CA LEU A 80 1.50 10.79 -4.72
C LEU A 80 1.32 10.39 -6.18
#